data_AF-A0A8R1X0B4-F1
#
_entry.id   AF-A0A8R1X0B4-F1
#
_cell.length_a   1.000
_cell.length_b   1.000
_cell.length_c   1.000
_cell.angle_alpha   90.00
_cell.angle_beta   90.00
_cell.angle_gamma   90.00
#
_symmetry.space_group_name_H-M   'P 1'
#
loop_
_entity.id
_entity.type
_entity.pdbx_description
1 polymer ?
#
loop_
_entity_poly.entity_id
_entity_poly.type
_entity_poly.pdbx_seq_one_letter_code
_entity_poly.pdbx_strand_id
1 'polypeptide(L)'
;MVNFCSGFDCTSSSDVRKDLSFHKFPLKEKERLQQWVHAVRRKDFKPTSSSTLCSLHFKETDFYSAVVSGKKMLKKSAVPTVFNFPIHLTTKIKERRILQREDTTTTIAVHNTENTSTCETETKFVDIGVQTKLTVEELDRTLQDLHRDKRILQQKLIRRDKRISRKQFHIPTRAPRFLGL
;
A
#
# COMPACT_ATOMS: atom_id res chain seq x y z
N MET A 1 35.52 9.24 -5.85
CA MET A 1 34.47 9.96 -5.09
C MET A 1 33.61 8.94 -4.39
N VAL A 2 33.44 9.09 -3.08
CA VAL A 2 32.82 8.10 -2.18
C VAL A 2 31.30 8.26 -2.17
N ASN A 3 30.55 7.16 -2.20
CA ASN A 3 29.09 7.18 -2.02
C ASN A 3 28.75 6.75 -0.60
N PHE A 4 27.96 7.56 0.11
CA PHE A 4 27.42 7.24 1.43
C PHE A 4 25.94 6.87 1.32
N CYS A 5 25.52 5.85 2.07
CA CYS A 5 24.11 5.50 2.16
C CYS A 5 23.32 6.58 2.92
N SER A 6 22.17 6.97 2.36
CA SER A 6 21.21 7.91 2.97
C SER A 6 20.13 7.18 3.79
N GLY A 7 20.21 5.86 3.94
CA GLY A 7 19.23 5.05 4.64
C GLY A 7 19.19 5.33 6.14
N PHE A 8 18.04 5.06 6.76
CA PHE A 8 17.93 5.12 8.22
C PHE A 8 18.88 4.11 8.86
N ASP A 9 19.66 4.57 9.82
CA ASP A 9 20.66 3.80 10.57
C ASP A 9 21.64 2.99 9.70
N CYS A 10 22.02 3.53 8.53
CA CYS A 10 22.95 2.87 7.62
C CYS A 10 24.27 3.65 7.49
N THR A 11 25.37 3.05 7.94
CA THR A 11 26.74 3.57 7.84
C THR A 11 27.50 3.07 6.60
N SER A 12 26.84 2.34 5.70
CA SER A 12 27.46 1.77 4.50
C SER A 12 28.01 2.86 3.56
N SER A 13 29.27 2.70 3.16
CA SER A 13 30.01 3.57 2.24
C SER A 13 30.70 2.74 1.17
N SER A 14 30.85 3.26 -0.05
CA SER A 14 31.46 2.53 -1.18
C SER A 14 32.90 2.07 -0.93
N ASP A 15 33.61 2.75 -0.04
CA ASP A 15 35.02 2.46 0.24
C ASP A 15 35.15 1.31 1.26
N VAL A 16 34.19 1.21 2.18
CA VAL A 16 34.11 0.19 3.24
C VAL A 16 33.39 -1.08 2.75
N ARG A 17 32.35 -0.91 1.92
CA ARG A 17 31.41 -1.97 1.49
C ARG A 17 31.39 -2.06 -0.04
N LYS A 18 32.47 -2.61 -0.59
CA LYS A 18 32.69 -2.78 -2.04
C LYS A 18 31.78 -3.84 -2.68
N ASP A 19 31.22 -4.72 -1.84
CA ASP A 19 30.18 -5.71 -2.17
C ASP A 19 28.81 -5.09 -2.49
N LEU A 20 28.55 -3.87 -2.00
CA LEU A 20 27.26 -3.21 -2.15
C LEU A 20 27.22 -2.30 -3.38
N SER A 21 26.10 -2.34 -4.11
CA SER A 21 25.82 -1.35 -5.17
C SER A 21 25.08 -0.14 -4.59
N PHE A 22 25.45 1.06 -5.04
CA PHE A 22 24.90 2.33 -4.56
C PHE A 22 24.03 2.96 -5.64
N HIS A 23 22.75 3.18 -5.32
CA HIS A 23 21.74 3.64 -6.26
C HIS A 23 21.35 5.09 -5.96
N LYS A 24 21.48 5.98 -6.95
CA LYS A 24 21.08 7.38 -6.84
C LYS A 24 19.56 7.50 -6.80
N PHE A 25 19.07 8.52 -6.09
CA PHE A 25 17.64 8.84 -6.08
C PHE A 25 17.15 9.20 -7.50
N PRO A 26 15.94 8.78 -7.91
CA PRO A 26 15.44 8.97 -9.26
C PRO A 26 14.87 10.39 -9.44
N LEU A 27 15.75 11.41 -9.45
CA LEU A 27 15.38 12.84 -9.48
C LEU A 27 14.48 13.24 -10.67
N LYS A 28 14.47 12.45 -11.76
CA LYS A 28 13.61 12.66 -12.93
C LYS A 28 12.19 12.09 -12.76
N GLU A 29 12.01 11.07 -11.91
CA GLU A 29 10.75 10.34 -11.72
C GLU A 29 10.10 10.79 -10.40
N LYS A 30 9.30 11.87 -10.43
CA LYS A 30 8.78 12.53 -9.22
C LYS A 30 8.02 11.60 -8.26
N GLU A 31 7.18 10.70 -8.80
CA GLU A 31 6.40 9.75 -7.99
C GLU A 31 7.30 8.76 -7.25
N ARG A 32 8.21 8.11 -7.99
CA ARG A 32 9.18 7.17 -7.44
C ARG A 32 10.14 7.84 -6.45
N LEU A 33 10.53 9.09 -6.72
CA LEU A 33 11.32 9.91 -5.81
C LEU A 33 10.58 10.13 -4.48
N GLN A 34 9.28 10.46 -4.52
CA GLN A 34 8.46 10.61 -3.31
C GLN A 34 8.35 9.30 -2.54
N GLN A 35 8.16 8.17 -3.21
CA GLN A 35 8.15 6.84 -2.58
C GLN A 35 9.48 6.55 -1.84
N TRP A 36 10.62 6.82 -2.49
CA TRP A 36 11.95 6.64 -1.88
C TRP A 36 12.18 7.57 -0.68
N VAL A 37 11.81 8.85 -0.79
CA VAL A 37 11.94 9.83 0.31
C VAL A 37 11.05 9.44 1.49
N HIS A 38 9.81 9.02 1.22
CA HIS A 38 8.89 8.54 2.25
C HIS A 38 9.43 7.29 2.96
N ALA A 39 10.01 6.35 2.20
CA ALA A 39 10.57 5.12 2.73
C ALA A 39 11.81 5.34 3.63
N VAL A 40 12.62 6.37 3.38
CA VAL A 40 13.77 6.74 4.25
C VAL A 40 13.32 7.29 5.61
N ARG A 41 12.09 7.82 5.72
CA ARG A 41 11.47 8.33 6.96
C ARG A 41 12.28 9.37 7.76
N ARG A 42 13.27 10.01 7.16
CA ARG A 42 14.04 11.11 7.77
C ARG A 42 13.28 12.42 7.63
N LYS A 43 13.07 13.13 8.74
CA LYS A 43 12.42 14.45 8.76
C LYS A 43 13.21 15.45 7.90
N ASP A 44 12.50 16.28 7.15
CA ASP A 44 13.03 17.37 6.31
C ASP A 44 14.10 16.94 5.27
N PHE A 45 14.18 15.65 4.96
CA PHE A 45 15.17 15.11 4.02
C PHE A 45 14.85 15.47 2.56
N LYS A 46 15.80 16.14 1.91
CA LYS A 46 15.75 16.47 0.47
C LYS A 46 16.90 15.74 -0.23
N PRO A 47 16.62 14.74 -1.09
CA PRO A 47 17.66 14.00 -1.78
C PRO A 47 18.34 14.88 -2.84
N THR A 48 19.67 14.81 -2.89
CA THR A 48 20.53 15.48 -3.86
C THR A 48 21.05 14.51 -4.92
N SER A 49 21.77 15.00 -5.93
CA SER A 49 22.43 14.19 -6.97
C SER A 49 23.55 13.26 -6.46
N SER A 50 24.02 13.50 -5.22
CA SER A 50 24.98 12.68 -4.48
C SER A 50 24.33 11.78 -3.42
N SER A 51 23.04 11.96 -3.11
CA SER A 51 22.31 11.06 -2.22
C SER A 51 22.16 9.69 -2.89
N THR A 52 22.44 8.62 -2.14
CA THR A 52 22.32 7.24 -2.62
C THR A 52 21.76 6.31 -1.55
N LEU A 53 21.20 5.18 -1.96
CA LEU A 53 20.88 4.05 -1.09
C LEU A 53 21.68 2.82 -1.53
N CYS A 54 22.26 2.08 -0.58
CA CYS A 54 22.92 0.81 -0.89
C CYS A 54 21.89 -0.29 -1.17
N SER A 55 22.31 -1.33 -1.89
CA SER A 55 21.47 -2.48 -2.28
C SER A 55 20.73 -3.16 -1.12
N LEU A 56 21.24 -3.11 0.12
CA LEU A 56 20.60 -3.66 1.32
C LEU A 56 19.18 -3.12 1.59
N HIS A 57 18.81 -1.96 1.05
CA HIS A 57 17.48 -1.38 1.24
C HIS A 57 16.41 -1.86 0.26
N PHE A 58 16.82 -2.66 -0.74
CA PHE A 58 15.97 -3.19 -1.81
C PHE A 58 15.90 -4.72 -1.70
N LYS A 59 14.79 -5.31 -2.15
CA LYS A 59 14.68 -6.77 -2.24
C LYS A 59 15.44 -7.27 -3.47
N GLU A 60 15.89 -8.52 -3.44
CA GLU A 60 16.54 -9.14 -4.61
C GLU A 60 15.62 -9.16 -5.84
N THR A 61 14.31 -9.29 -5.61
CA THR A 61 13.25 -9.19 -6.63
C THR A 61 13.18 -7.82 -7.32
N ASP A 62 13.68 -6.76 -6.70
CA ASP A 62 13.60 -5.38 -7.21
C ASP A 62 14.69 -5.09 -8.24
N PHE A 63 15.68 -5.97 -8.37
CA PHE A 63 16.72 -5.89 -9.39
C PHE A 63 16.32 -6.60 -10.68
N TYR A 64 16.94 -6.20 -11.79
CA TYR A 64 16.97 -7.00 -13.01
C TYR A 64 17.96 -8.16 -12.84
N SER A 65 17.58 -9.35 -13.32
CA SER A 65 18.47 -10.54 -13.33
C SER A 65 19.68 -10.34 -14.24
N ALA A 66 19.55 -9.52 -15.28
CA ALA A 66 20.64 -9.10 -16.13
C ALA A 66 21.52 -8.06 -15.41
N VAL A 67 22.79 -8.41 -15.18
CA VAL A 67 23.81 -7.50 -14.66
C VAL A 67 24.45 -6.76 -15.85
N VAL A 68 24.03 -5.53 -16.09
CA VAL A 68 24.63 -4.68 -17.14
C VAL A 68 25.94 -4.08 -16.61
N SER A 69 27.04 -4.28 -17.33
CA SER A 69 28.37 -3.73 -17.01
C SER A 69 28.82 -3.99 -15.56
N GLY A 70 28.56 -5.19 -15.03
CA GLY A 70 28.94 -5.60 -13.67
C GLY A 70 28.14 -4.95 -12.54
N LYS A 71 27.08 -4.19 -12.82
CA LYS A 71 26.27 -3.48 -11.81
C LYS A 71 24.84 -3.98 -11.78
N LYS A 72 24.34 -4.29 -10.58
CA LYS A 72 22.91 -4.58 -10.37
C LYS A 72 22.10 -3.32 -10.70
N MET A 73 21.08 -3.44 -11.56
CA MET A 73 20.16 -2.35 -11.90
C MET A 73 18.80 -2.57 -11.23
N LEU A 74 18.21 -1.51 -10.69
CA LEU A 74 16.88 -1.52 -10.09
C LEU A 74 15.79 -1.38 -11.17
N LYS A 75 14.72 -2.17 -11.06
CA LYS A 75 13.48 -2.05 -11.85
C LYS A 75 12.84 -0.67 -11.66
N LYS A 76 12.02 -0.23 -12.61
CA LYS A 76 11.30 1.06 -12.50
C LYS A 76 10.35 1.10 -11.30
N SER A 77 9.71 -0.02 -10.97
CA SER A 77 8.86 -0.20 -9.79
C SER A 77 9.63 -0.38 -8.46
N ALA A 78 10.97 -0.45 -8.49
CA ALA A 78 11.75 -0.70 -7.29
C ALA A 78 11.73 0.50 -6.34
N VAL A 79 11.27 0.24 -5.13
CA VAL A 79 11.21 1.15 -3.99
C VAL A 79 11.94 0.51 -2.80
N PRO A 80 12.72 1.28 -2.02
CA PRO A 80 13.43 0.72 -0.89
C PRO A 80 12.41 0.33 0.19
N THR A 81 12.38 -0.93 0.58
CA THR A 81 11.42 -1.49 1.54
C THR A 81 12.08 -2.12 2.76
N VAL A 82 13.40 -2.36 2.70
CA VAL A 82 14.17 -3.02 3.74
C VAL A 82 14.85 -1.97 4.62
N PHE A 83 14.26 -1.71 5.79
CA PHE A 83 14.80 -0.79 6.80
C PHE A 83 14.54 -1.34 8.19
N ASN A 84 15.55 -1.32 9.05
CA ASN A 84 15.42 -1.72 10.44
C ASN A 84 14.97 -0.53 11.30
N PHE A 85 13.69 -0.16 11.23
CA PHE A 85 13.13 0.89 12.08
C PHE A 85 12.85 0.35 13.49
N PRO A 86 13.13 1.11 14.56
CA PRO A 86 12.78 0.71 15.92
C PRO A 86 11.26 0.57 16.08
N ILE A 87 10.82 -0.29 17.01
CA ILE A 87 9.43 -0.74 17.17
C ILE A 87 8.43 0.43 17.36
N HIS A 88 8.87 1.57 17.91
CA HIS A 88 8.03 2.75 18.08
C HIS A 88 7.81 3.56 16.79
N LEU A 89 8.65 3.37 15.75
CA LEU A 89 8.49 3.94 14.41
C LEU A 89 7.89 2.96 13.40
N THR A 90 7.80 1.67 13.73
CA THR A 90 7.01 0.73 12.95
C THR A 90 5.54 0.92 13.30
N THR A 91 4.84 1.70 12.48
CA THR A 91 3.37 1.65 12.45
C THR A 91 2.97 0.22 12.12
N LYS A 92 2.64 -0.58 13.15
CA LYS A 92 2.02 -1.89 12.94
C LYS A 92 0.86 -1.66 11.99
N ILE A 93 0.94 -2.25 10.81
CA ILE A 93 -0.19 -2.29 9.88
C ILE A 93 -1.24 -3.10 10.66
N LYS A 94 -2.19 -2.40 11.28
CA LYS A 94 -3.46 -3.03 11.61
C LYS A 94 -4.01 -3.43 10.25
N GLU A 95 -3.97 -4.72 9.97
CA GLU A 95 -4.59 -5.32 8.82
C GLU A 95 -6.04 -4.83 8.80
N ARG A 96 -6.31 -3.83 7.95
CA ARG A 96 -7.68 -3.53 7.60
C ARG A 96 -8.09 -4.76 6.83
N ARG A 97 -8.99 -5.57 7.40
CA ARG A 97 -9.59 -6.71 6.71
C ARG A 97 -10.06 -6.20 5.34
N ILE A 98 -9.32 -6.57 4.29
CA ILE A 98 -9.73 -6.27 2.93
C ILE A 98 -10.86 -7.26 2.68
N LEU A 99 -12.10 -6.79 2.76
CA LEU A 99 -13.20 -7.50 2.15
C LEU A 99 -12.88 -7.53 0.65
N GLN A 100 -12.39 -8.67 0.17
CA GLN A 100 -12.20 -8.90 -1.25
C GLN A 100 -13.58 -8.82 -1.89
N ARG A 101 -13.79 -7.72 -2.62
CA ARG A 101 -14.85 -7.65 -3.62
C ARG A 101 -14.27 -8.27 -4.88
N GLU A 102 -14.55 -9.54 -5.10
CA GLU A 102 -14.41 -10.13 -6.42
C GLU A 102 -15.52 -9.53 -7.29
N ASP A 103 -15.15 -8.68 -8.25
CA ASP A 103 -16.08 -8.25 -9.29
C ASP A 103 -16.21 -9.36 -10.34
N THR A 104 -16.94 -10.41 -9.98
CA THR A 104 -17.44 -11.41 -10.93
C THR A 104 -18.63 -10.82 -11.69
N THR A 105 -18.39 -10.34 -12.91
CA THR A 105 -19.44 -9.93 -13.84
C THR A 105 -20.29 -11.12 -14.26
N THR A 106 -21.38 -11.35 -13.54
CA THR A 106 -22.46 -12.26 -13.95
C THR A 106 -23.42 -11.54 -14.88
N THR A 107 -23.50 -11.99 -16.13
CA THR A 107 -24.63 -11.69 -17.02
C THR A 107 -25.31 -13.00 -17.36
N ILE A 108 -26.41 -13.32 -16.67
CA ILE A 108 -27.29 -14.45 -16.97
C ILE A 108 -28.64 -13.88 -17.40
N ALA A 109 -29.14 -14.32 -18.55
CA ALA A 109 -30.56 -14.28 -18.91
C ALA A 109 -30.90 -15.57 -19.69
N VAL A 110 -32.07 -16.14 -19.41
CA VAL A 110 -32.44 -17.55 -19.69
C VAL A 110 -33.58 -17.63 -20.72
N HIS A 111 -33.82 -18.86 -21.23
CA HIS A 111 -34.93 -19.39 -22.05
C HIS A 111 -34.79 -19.30 -23.60
N ASN A 112 -35.20 -20.30 -24.41
CA ASN A 112 -35.68 -21.66 -24.07
C ASN A 112 -35.60 -22.72 -25.21
N THR A 113 -35.63 -24.00 -24.82
CA THR A 113 -36.17 -25.21 -25.52
C THR A 113 -35.69 -25.68 -26.92
N GLU A 114 -35.76 -27.02 -27.06
CA GLU A 114 -35.82 -27.87 -28.26
C GLU A 114 -34.54 -28.40 -28.97
N ASN A 115 -34.46 -29.73 -28.94
CA ASN A 115 -34.00 -30.67 -29.99
C ASN A 115 -32.51 -30.83 -30.37
N THR A 116 -31.99 -31.98 -29.95
CA THR A 116 -31.42 -33.03 -30.83
C THR A 116 -30.23 -32.68 -31.74
N SER A 117 -29.01 -32.96 -31.24
CA SER A 117 -27.97 -33.65 -32.04
C SER A 117 -26.88 -34.25 -31.14
N THR A 118 -26.56 -35.52 -31.40
CA THR A 118 -25.29 -36.18 -31.06
C THR A 118 -24.07 -35.29 -31.37
N CYS A 119 -22.94 -35.33 -30.66
CA CYS A 119 -22.12 -36.54 -30.49
C CYS A 119 -21.07 -36.49 -29.35
N GLU A 120 -20.68 -37.69 -28.95
CA GLU A 120 -19.56 -38.17 -28.11
C GLU A 120 -18.31 -37.27 -27.97
N THR A 121 -17.83 -37.12 -26.73
CA THR A 121 -16.55 -37.75 -26.32
C THR A 121 -16.39 -37.77 -24.80
N GLU A 122 -16.06 -38.94 -24.24
CA GLU A 122 -15.81 -39.09 -22.80
C GLU A 122 -14.52 -38.38 -22.38
N THR A 123 -14.63 -37.42 -21.45
CA THR A 123 -13.50 -37.08 -20.57
C THR A 123 -13.96 -37.16 -19.12
N LYS A 124 -13.37 -38.12 -18.38
CA LYS A 124 -13.76 -38.45 -17.01
C LYS A 124 -13.18 -37.41 -16.05
N PHE A 125 -13.97 -36.39 -15.73
CA PHE A 125 -13.62 -35.45 -14.65
C PHE A 125 -13.92 -36.10 -13.30
N VAL A 126 -12.90 -36.14 -12.43
CA VAL A 126 -13.02 -36.64 -11.06
C VAL A 126 -13.54 -35.50 -10.19
N ASP A 127 -14.69 -35.73 -9.57
CA ASP A 127 -15.35 -34.74 -8.71
C ASP A 127 -14.63 -34.64 -7.35
N ILE A 128 -13.94 -33.53 -7.10
CA ILE A 128 -13.35 -33.20 -5.80
C ILE A 128 -14.22 -32.14 -5.15
N GLY A 129 -15.36 -32.60 -4.60
CA GLY A 129 -16.28 -31.78 -3.83
C GLY A 129 -15.65 -31.27 -2.53
N VAL A 130 -15.00 -30.11 -2.57
CA VAL A 130 -14.57 -29.39 -1.36
C VAL A 130 -15.80 -28.82 -0.68
N GLN A 131 -16.19 -29.45 0.43
CA GLN A 131 -17.42 -29.18 1.18
C GLN A 131 -17.43 -27.76 1.76
N THR A 132 -18.10 -26.81 1.10
CA THR A 132 -18.29 -25.42 1.55
C THR A 132 -19.31 -25.31 2.69
N LYS A 133 -18.98 -25.90 3.84
CA LYS A 133 -19.73 -25.74 5.10
C LYS A 133 -19.43 -24.39 5.76
N LEU A 134 -19.95 -23.31 5.17
CA LEU A 134 -20.33 -22.13 5.94
C LEU A 134 -21.83 -22.26 6.22
N THR A 135 -22.19 -22.52 7.48
CA THR A 135 -23.58 -22.70 7.86
C THR A 135 -24.35 -21.39 7.71
N VAL A 136 -25.65 -21.47 7.41
CA VAL A 136 -26.52 -20.29 7.25
C VAL A 136 -26.47 -19.38 8.49
N GLU A 137 -26.30 -19.99 9.67
CA GLU A 137 -26.12 -19.28 10.94
C GLU A 137 -24.81 -18.48 11.03
N GLU A 138 -23.71 -18.98 10.46
CA GLU A 138 -22.43 -18.25 10.40
C GLU A 138 -22.56 -16.98 9.54
N LEU A 139 -23.34 -17.09 8.46
CA LEU A 139 -23.65 -15.97 7.58
C LEU A 139 -24.57 -14.96 8.27
N ASP A 140 -25.62 -15.40 8.97
CA ASP A 140 -26.51 -14.50 9.71
C ASP A 140 -25.78 -13.78 10.87
N ARG A 141 -24.95 -14.49 11.65
CA ARG A 141 -24.06 -13.86 12.65
C ARG A 141 -23.19 -12.77 12.03
N THR A 142 -22.58 -13.06 10.88
CA THR A 142 -21.74 -12.09 10.15
C THR A 142 -22.55 -10.88 9.67
N LEU A 143 -23.78 -11.07 9.18
CA LEU A 143 -24.67 -9.99 8.77
C LEU A 143 -25.11 -9.12 9.97
N GLN A 144 -25.42 -9.71 11.12
CA GLN A 144 -25.75 -8.99 12.34
C GLN A 144 -24.59 -8.13 12.84
N ASP A 145 -23.36 -8.66 12.82
CA ASP A 145 -22.15 -7.93 13.21
C ASP A 145 -21.84 -6.77 12.23
N LEU A 146 -21.98 -6.99 10.92
CA LEU A 146 -21.82 -5.92 9.92
C LEU A 146 -22.86 -4.81 10.09
N HIS A 147 -24.12 -5.15 10.40
CA HIS A 147 -25.15 -4.16 10.71
C HIS A 147 -24.84 -3.36 11.99
N ARG A 148 -24.31 -4.02 13.03
CA ARG A 148 -23.84 -3.39 14.27
C ARG A 148 -22.70 -2.40 13.99
N ASP A 149 -21.68 -2.83 13.24
CA ASP A 149 -20.53 -1.99 12.89
C ASP A 149 -20.93 -0.79 12.02
N LYS A 150 -21.82 -0.98 11.03
CA LYS A 150 -22.38 0.12 10.23
C LYS A 150 -23.02 1.21 11.11
N ARG A 151 -23.83 0.81 12.11
CA ARG A 151 -24.46 1.73 13.08
C ARG A 151 -23.42 2.47 13.92
N ILE A 152 -22.36 1.78 14.37
CA ILE A 152 -21.26 2.38 15.14
C ILE A 152 -20.48 3.39 14.29
N LEU A 153 -20.19 3.08 13.03
CA LEU A 153 -19.48 3.97 12.10
C LEU A 153 -20.29 5.24 11.80
N GLN A 154 -21.59 5.12 11.55
CA GLN A 154 -22.49 6.27 11.39
C GLN A 154 -22.48 7.18 12.64
N GLN A 155 -22.54 6.62 13.84
CA GLN A 155 -22.43 7.41 15.07
C GLN A 155 -21.06 8.08 15.23
N LYS A 156 -19.96 7.42 14.83
CA LYS A 156 -18.60 8.00 14.84
C LYS A 156 -18.49 9.19 13.88
N LEU A 157 -19.09 9.10 12.69
CA LEU A 157 -19.18 10.21 11.73
C LEU A 157 -19.97 11.39 12.32
N ILE A 158 -21.19 11.17 12.81
CA ILE A 158 -22.01 12.23 13.45
C ILE A 158 -21.27 12.91 14.61
N ARG A 159 -20.53 12.16 15.44
CA ARG A 159 -19.70 12.72 16.52
C ARG A 159 -18.51 13.52 15.99
N ARG A 160 -17.90 13.11 14.87
CA ARG A 160 -16.82 13.83 14.19
C ARG A 160 -17.34 15.14 13.59
N ASP A 161 -18.48 15.11 12.91
CA ASP A 161 -19.06 16.29 12.26
C ASP A 161 -19.51 17.32 13.29
N LYS A 162 -20.11 16.89 14.40
CA LYS A 162 -20.38 17.78 15.56
C LYS A 162 -19.10 18.39 16.16
N ARG A 163 -17.96 17.69 16.16
CA ARG A 163 -16.66 18.25 16.59
C ARG A 163 -16.07 19.22 15.56
N ILE A 164 -16.25 18.98 14.26
CA ILE A 164 -15.79 19.86 13.18
C ILE A 164 -16.62 21.16 13.20
N SER A 165 -17.95 21.04 13.25
CA SER A 165 -18.89 22.15 13.36
C SER A 165 -18.55 23.05 14.56
N ARG A 166 -18.39 22.48 15.77
CA ARG A 166 -17.97 23.25 16.97
C ARG A 166 -16.62 23.97 16.81
N LYS A 167 -15.71 23.49 15.97
CA LYS A 167 -14.42 24.14 15.71
C LYS A 167 -14.52 25.26 14.66
N GLN A 168 -15.48 25.21 13.74
CA GLN A 168 -15.71 26.30 12.77
C GLN A 168 -16.33 27.54 13.41
N PHE A 169 -17.16 27.38 14.45
CA PHE A 169 -17.80 28.50 15.16
C PHE A 169 -16.90 29.23 16.17
N HIS A 170 -15.61 28.91 16.26
CA HIS A 170 -14.66 29.55 17.19
C HIS A 170 -13.51 30.25 16.47
N ILE A 171 -13.85 31.12 15.52
CA ILE A 171 -12.94 32.09 14.90
C ILE A 171 -13.08 33.41 15.69
N PRO A 172 -12.05 33.87 16.41
CA PRO A 172 -12.11 35.16 17.10
C PRO A 172 -12.07 36.30 16.07
N THR A 173 -13.18 37.02 15.93
CA THR A 173 -13.26 38.24 15.11
C THR A 173 -12.44 39.36 15.76
N ARG A 174 -11.19 39.48 15.34
CA ARG A 174 -10.29 40.57 15.78
C ARG A 174 -10.76 41.89 15.16
N ALA A 175 -11.49 42.69 15.94
CA ALA A 175 -12.01 43.98 15.49
C ALA A 175 -10.88 44.93 15.03
N PRO A 176 -11.07 45.70 13.94
CA PRO A 176 -10.09 46.69 13.51
C PRO A 176 -10.10 47.88 14.48
N ARG A 177 -8.92 48.27 14.98
CA ARG A 177 -8.77 49.54 15.70
C ARG A 177 -8.81 50.68 14.68
N PHE A 178 -9.93 51.41 14.63
CA PHE A 178 -9.90 52.78 14.14
C PHE A 178 -9.13 53.63 15.16
N LEU A 179 -8.04 54.24 14.71
CA LEU A 179 -7.41 55.39 15.35
C LEU A 179 -7.64 56.57 14.42
N GLY A 180 -8.54 57.46 14.83
CA GLY A 180 -8.76 58.74 14.18
C GLY A 180 -8.58 59.84 15.23
N LEU A 181 -7.54 60.65 15.03
CA LEU A 181 -7.37 62.08 15.31
C LEU A 181 -5.89 62.42 15.08
#